data_AF-A0A9E5KT07-F1
#
_entry.id   AF-A0A9E5KT07-F1
#
_cell.length_a   1.000
_cell.length_b   1.000
_cell.length_c   1.000
_cell.angle_alpha   90.00
_cell.angle_beta   90.00
_cell.angle_gamma   90.00
#
_symmetry.space_group_name_H-M   'P 1'
#
loop_
_entity.id
_entity.type
_entity.pdbx_description
1 polymer ?
#
loop_
_entity_poly.entity_id
_entity_poly.type
_entity_poly.pdbx_seq_one_letter_code
_entity_poly.pdbx_strand_id
1 'polypeptide(L)'
;MSSFKDLRIVDNFYQTSAFFPMPTVLIGTLDEMGRTNLGPYSLIQPYYVGGKEYYAMLLCCRNSSNTAQHLLKNGRCSINFITDETKYFKEAVRLGWPGDSVEEKMKGCLFELEEGLMAKEHPDQQFPKVVSQSVQVFECTWMRHLDNAQDDKPGFLDGYEPPYHDFNGITSEFGAHFILRLDKILMKEPYHSNIIEGVKAKSFPRLVIDYGYRDSKYFWYARARKARAELLPIRKGTVASVRYAADRIATDVHFTDAACAKLVNVPRIFLNTALKGCVAWAREHSVQEITEEHMNIINDKRAKEKQR
;
A
#
# COMPACT_ATOMS: atom_id res chain seq x y z
N MET A 1 19.76 35.95 8.41
CA MET A 1 18.59 35.36 9.11
C MET A 1 18.10 34.18 8.31
N SER A 2 17.66 33.11 8.96
CA SER A 2 17.06 31.96 8.26
C SER A 2 15.82 32.38 7.47
N SER A 3 15.60 31.79 6.29
CA SER A 3 14.33 31.95 5.54
C SER A 3 13.17 31.20 6.19
N PHE A 4 13.45 30.34 7.17
CA PHE A 4 12.46 29.59 7.92
C PHE A 4 12.09 30.29 9.23
N LYS A 5 10.81 30.22 9.59
CA LYS A 5 10.27 30.65 10.89
C LYS A 5 9.92 29.42 11.73
N ASP A 6 10.16 29.53 13.02
CA ASP A 6 9.73 28.53 13.99
C ASP A 6 8.19 28.48 14.11
N LEU A 7 7.65 27.30 14.40
CA LEU A 7 6.22 27.06 14.61
C LEU A 7 6.04 26.07 15.77
N ARG A 8 5.03 26.31 16.61
CA ARG A 8 4.74 25.49 17.80
C ARG A 8 4.52 24.01 17.48
N ILE A 9 4.96 23.14 18.38
CA ILE A 9 4.64 21.70 18.39
C ILE A 9 3.49 21.47 19.38
N VAL A 10 2.40 20.86 18.93
CA VAL A 10 1.20 20.57 19.73
C VAL A 10 0.61 19.21 19.34
N ASP A 11 -0.34 18.70 20.11
CA ASP A 11 -1.06 17.47 19.77
C ASP A 11 -1.69 17.54 18.38
N ASN A 12 -1.71 16.37 17.70
CA ASN A 12 -2.08 16.26 16.30
C ASN A 12 -1.33 17.25 15.40
N PHE A 13 -0.03 17.48 15.65
CA PHE A 13 0.82 18.44 14.92
C PHE A 13 0.73 18.32 13.39
N TYR A 14 0.51 17.11 12.87
CA TYR A 14 0.36 16.87 11.42
C TYR A 14 -0.86 17.59 10.82
N GLN A 15 -1.88 17.89 11.63
CA GLN A 15 -3.06 18.69 11.25
C GLN A 15 -2.88 20.18 11.59
N THR A 16 -2.29 20.49 12.75
CA THR A 16 -2.30 21.84 13.33
C THR A 16 -1.02 22.64 13.10
N SER A 17 0.11 21.96 12.90
CA SER A 17 1.46 22.54 12.85
C SER A 17 2.29 22.09 11.64
N ALA A 18 1.72 21.38 10.67
CA ALA A 18 2.42 20.99 9.46
C ALA A 18 1.47 21.00 8.26
N PHE A 19 1.97 21.35 7.07
CA PHE A 19 1.30 21.02 5.81
C PHE A 19 1.79 19.65 5.33
N PHE A 20 1.32 18.60 5.99
CA PHE A 20 1.70 17.22 5.72
C PHE A 20 0.66 16.59 4.76
N PRO A 21 1.02 16.28 3.50
CA PRO A 21 0.09 15.64 2.58
C PRO A 21 -0.09 14.17 2.99
N MET A 22 -1.33 13.78 3.23
CA MET A 22 -1.65 12.41 3.64
C MET A 22 -2.55 11.72 2.61
N PRO A 23 -2.40 10.41 2.38
CA PRO A 23 -3.42 9.66 1.68
C PRO A 23 -4.71 9.66 2.51
N THR A 24 -5.88 9.48 1.87
CA THR A 24 -7.10 9.12 2.61
C THR A 24 -7.53 7.72 2.18
N VAL A 25 -7.63 6.80 3.13
CA VAL A 25 -8.15 5.45 2.92
C VAL A 25 -9.33 5.19 3.86
N LEU A 26 -10.16 4.20 3.53
CA LEU A 26 -11.15 3.65 4.45
C LEU A 26 -10.64 2.34 5.02
N ILE A 27 -10.53 2.25 6.34
CA ILE A 27 -10.19 1.00 7.02
C ILE A 27 -11.49 0.28 7.39
N GLY A 28 -11.68 -0.90 6.79
CA GLY A 28 -12.76 -1.83 7.11
C GLY A 28 -12.35 -2.73 8.27
N THR A 29 -13.19 -2.84 9.29
CA THR A 29 -13.01 -3.72 10.45
C THR A 29 -14.30 -4.42 10.81
N LEU A 30 -14.25 -5.47 11.61
CA LEU A 30 -15.44 -6.20 12.05
C LEU A 30 -15.85 -5.80 13.46
N ASP A 31 -17.14 -5.53 13.64
CA ASP A 31 -17.74 -5.36 14.96
C ASP A 31 -18.00 -6.71 15.66
N GLU A 32 -18.66 -6.67 16.82
CA GLU A 32 -18.95 -7.87 17.60
C GLU A 32 -19.92 -8.85 16.93
N MET A 33 -20.72 -8.37 15.98
CA MET A 33 -21.67 -9.16 15.21
C MET A 33 -21.08 -9.62 13.86
N GLY A 34 -19.81 -9.34 13.59
CA GLY A 34 -19.16 -9.66 12.32
C GLY A 34 -19.58 -8.73 11.17
N ARG A 35 -20.15 -7.56 11.46
CA ARG A 35 -20.52 -6.56 10.44
C ARG A 35 -19.34 -5.65 10.16
N THR A 36 -19.20 -5.24 8.90
CA THR A 36 -18.11 -4.35 8.49
C THR A 36 -18.40 -2.89 8.86
N ASN A 37 -17.52 -2.33 9.69
CA ASN A 37 -17.40 -0.91 9.99
C ASN A 37 -16.33 -0.27 9.09
N LEU A 38 -16.59 0.92 8.55
CA LEU A 38 -15.60 1.71 7.80
C LEU A 38 -15.18 2.94 8.60
N GLY A 39 -13.88 3.24 8.69
CA GLY A 39 -13.39 4.52 9.22
C GLY A 39 -12.36 5.16 8.28
N PRO A 40 -12.38 6.49 8.08
CA PRO A 40 -11.36 7.18 7.29
C PRO A 40 -10.07 7.34 8.09
N TYR A 41 -8.93 7.06 7.45
CA TYR A 41 -7.61 7.25 8.06
C TYR A 41 -6.61 7.83 7.07
N SER A 42 -5.73 8.67 7.62
CA SER A 42 -4.69 9.36 6.87
C SER A 42 -3.27 9.01 7.34
N LEU A 43 -3.12 8.63 8.61
CA LEU A 43 -1.86 8.15 9.17
C LEU A 43 -1.70 6.64 8.91
N ILE A 44 -1.54 6.30 7.63
CA ILE A 44 -1.33 4.95 7.13
C ILE A 44 -0.15 4.96 6.15
N GLN A 45 0.88 4.16 6.42
CA GLN A 45 2.12 4.21 5.64
C GLN A 45 2.82 2.85 5.56
N PRO A 46 3.59 2.57 4.50
CA PRO A 46 4.41 1.36 4.44
C PRO A 46 5.36 1.27 5.65
N TYR A 47 5.52 0.07 6.19
CA TYR A 47 6.38 -0.20 7.34
C TYR A 47 7.48 -1.20 6.98
N TYR A 48 7.14 -2.47 6.79
CA TYR A 48 8.08 -3.46 6.26
C TYR A 48 7.96 -3.53 4.74
N VAL A 49 9.03 -3.09 4.04
CA VAL A 49 9.07 -2.94 2.57
C VAL A 49 10.08 -3.86 1.87
N GLY A 50 10.95 -4.54 2.62
CA GLY A 50 11.97 -5.44 2.07
C GLY A 50 12.77 -6.13 3.17
N GLY A 51 13.35 -7.30 2.86
CA GLY A 51 14.22 -8.05 3.78
C GLY A 51 13.51 -8.83 4.89
N LYS A 52 12.18 -8.90 4.86
CA LYS A 52 11.34 -9.75 5.73
C LYS A 52 10.54 -10.73 4.86
N GLU A 53 10.09 -11.83 5.48
CA GLU A 53 9.21 -12.82 4.84
C GLU A 53 7.80 -12.27 4.54
N TYR A 54 7.46 -11.12 5.12
CA TYR A 54 6.18 -10.44 4.91
C TYR A 54 6.37 -8.92 4.80
N TYR A 55 5.38 -8.27 4.20
CA TYR A 55 5.28 -6.82 4.10
C TYR A 55 4.19 -6.30 5.03
N ALA A 56 4.30 -5.06 5.48
CA ALA A 56 3.35 -4.49 6.42
C ALA A 56 3.12 -3.00 6.21
N MET A 57 1.94 -2.54 6.63
CA MET A 57 1.57 -1.14 6.79
C MET A 57 1.55 -0.76 8.28
N LEU A 58 1.79 0.50 8.61
CA LEU A 58 1.62 1.07 9.94
C LEU A 58 0.40 1.98 9.93
N LEU A 59 -0.59 1.65 10.76
CA LEU A 59 -1.71 2.53 11.08
C LEU A 59 -1.44 3.22 12.42
N CYS A 60 -1.52 4.55 12.46
CA CYS A 60 -1.58 5.31 13.70
C CYS A 60 -3.00 5.88 13.87
N CYS A 61 -3.63 5.64 15.01
CA CYS A 61 -4.99 6.11 15.25
C CYS A 61 -5.27 6.39 16.72
N ARG A 62 -6.39 7.08 16.99
CA ARG A 62 -6.95 7.17 18.33
C ARG A 62 -7.43 5.78 18.77
N ASN A 63 -7.01 5.37 19.96
CA ASN A 63 -7.35 4.07 20.53
C ASN A 63 -8.87 3.93 20.81
N SER A 64 -9.59 5.04 21.02
CA SER A 64 -11.04 5.07 21.22
C SER A 64 -11.87 4.88 19.94
N SER A 65 -11.25 4.80 18.76
CA SER A 65 -12.01 4.61 17.51
C SER A 65 -12.53 3.17 17.37
N ASN A 66 -13.73 3.01 16.77
CA ASN A 66 -14.29 1.68 16.46
C ASN A 66 -13.26 0.77 15.76
N THR A 67 -12.50 1.32 14.81
CA THR A 67 -11.44 0.58 14.09
C THR A 67 -10.37 0.04 15.04
N ALA A 68 -9.87 0.85 15.97
CA ALA A 68 -8.84 0.41 16.92
C ALA A 68 -9.40 -0.67 17.85
N GLN A 69 -10.60 -0.47 18.39
CA GLN A 69 -11.27 -1.42 19.27
C GLN A 69 -11.54 -2.76 18.56
N HIS A 70 -11.98 -2.72 17.30
CA HIS A 70 -12.18 -3.91 16.48
C HIS A 70 -10.86 -4.60 16.13
N LEU A 71 -9.77 -3.86 15.89
CA LEU A 71 -8.45 -4.44 15.64
C LEU A 71 -7.89 -5.14 16.87
N LEU A 72 -8.02 -4.54 18.05
CA LEU A 72 -7.62 -5.18 19.32
C LEU A 72 -8.33 -6.53 19.50
N LYS A 73 -9.64 -6.56 19.22
CA LYS A 73 -10.48 -7.76 19.31
C LYS A 73 -10.14 -8.80 18.23
N ASN A 74 -10.26 -8.42 16.96
CA ASN A 74 -10.33 -9.35 15.83
C ASN A 74 -9.02 -9.41 15.01
N GLY A 75 -8.21 -8.34 15.07
CA GLY A 75 -6.90 -8.28 14.43
C GLY A 75 -6.92 -8.33 12.90
N ARG A 76 -8.05 -8.03 12.25
CA ARG A 76 -8.18 -8.07 10.78
C ARG A 76 -8.78 -6.77 10.27
N CYS A 77 -8.24 -6.28 9.17
CA CYS A 77 -8.78 -5.10 8.49
C CYS A 77 -8.64 -5.17 6.97
N SER A 78 -9.48 -4.43 6.26
CA SER A 78 -9.25 -4.05 4.86
C SER A 78 -8.80 -2.58 4.81
N ILE A 79 -7.84 -2.24 3.94
CA ILE A 79 -7.38 -0.87 3.68
C ILE A 79 -7.81 -0.50 2.27
N ASN A 80 -8.83 0.35 2.15
CA ASN A 80 -9.54 0.62 0.90
C ASN A 80 -9.17 2.00 0.36
N PHE A 81 -8.52 2.05 -0.81
CA PHE A 81 -8.02 3.29 -1.40
C PHE A 81 -9.10 3.95 -2.26
N ILE A 82 -9.61 5.10 -1.82
CA ILE A 82 -10.72 5.80 -2.46
C ILE A 82 -10.27 6.84 -3.49
N THR A 83 -11.12 7.13 -4.47
CA THR A 83 -10.86 8.15 -5.50
C THR A 83 -11.12 9.57 -4.99
N ASP A 84 -10.57 10.56 -5.68
CA ASP A 84 -10.76 12.00 -5.43
C ASP A 84 -12.12 12.57 -5.88
N GLU A 85 -13.13 11.71 -6.02
CA GLU A 85 -14.50 12.11 -6.30
C GLU A 85 -15.11 12.76 -5.06
N THR A 86 -15.64 13.98 -5.23
CA THR A 86 -16.15 14.79 -4.11
C THR A 86 -17.22 14.08 -3.28
N LYS A 87 -18.08 13.25 -3.88
CA LYS A 87 -19.10 12.50 -3.15
C LYS A 87 -18.49 11.47 -2.18
N TYR A 88 -17.44 10.77 -2.60
CA TYR A 88 -16.78 9.76 -1.78
C TYR A 88 -15.92 10.40 -0.69
N PHE A 89 -15.29 11.55 -0.97
CA PHE A 89 -14.59 12.28 0.08
C PHE A 89 -15.54 12.84 1.15
N LYS A 90 -16.68 13.42 0.74
CA LYS A 90 -17.72 13.87 1.68
C LYS A 90 -18.21 12.71 2.56
N GLU A 91 -18.39 11.54 1.95
CA GLU A 91 -18.78 10.34 2.68
C GLU A 91 -17.68 9.87 3.65
N ALA A 92 -16.42 9.88 3.23
CA ALA A 92 -15.31 9.59 4.12
C ALA A 92 -15.30 10.53 5.34
N VAL A 93 -15.52 11.84 5.15
CA VAL A 93 -15.64 12.79 6.26
C VAL A 93 -16.83 12.47 7.17
N ARG A 94 -17.99 12.11 6.61
CA ARG A 94 -19.17 11.69 7.40
C ARG A 94 -18.86 10.47 8.27
N LEU A 95 -18.18 9.48 7.70
CA LEU A 95 -17.72 8.27 8.41
C LEU A 95 -16.58 8.57 9.41
N GLY A 96 -16.06 9.79 9.48
CA GLY A 96 -15.03 10.19 10.44
C GLY A 96 -15.56 10.62 11.80
N TRP A 97 -16.88 10.72 11.97
CA TRP A 97 -17.47 11.22 13.21
C TRP A 97 -17.20 10.27 14.39
N PRO A 98 -16.63 10.76 15.50
CA PRO A 98 -16.35 9.93 16.67
C PRO A 98 -17.64 9.63 17.45
N GLY A 99 -17.72 8.41 18.01
CA GLY A 99 -18.80 8.01 18.93
C GLY A 99 -20.02 7.36 18.27
N ASP A 100 -20.14 7.40 16.93
CA ASP A 100 -21.23 6.70 16.23
C ASP A 100 -21.09 5.18 16.37
N SER A 101 -22.20 4.50 16.67
CA SER A 101 -22.29 3.04 16.54
C SER A 101 -22.07 2.63 15.08
N VAL A 102 -21.73 1.35 14.86
CA VAL A 102 -21.53 0.82 13.51
C VAL A 102 -22.79 0.96 12.67
N GLU A 103 -23.96 0.72 13.25
CA GLU A 103 -25.26 0.87 12.60
C GLU A 103 -25.53 2.31 12.17
N GLU A 104 -25.34 3.29 13.07
CA GLU A 104 -25.53 4.71 12.77
C GLU A 104 -24.58 5.17 11.68
N LYS A 105 -23.32 4.78 11.82
CA LYS A 105 -22.25 5.13 10.89
C LYS A 105 -22.51 4.58 9.49
N MET A 106 -22.90 3.31 9.39
CA MET A 106 -23.10 2.63 8.12
C MET A 106 -24.49 2.89 7.51
N LYS A 107 -25.42 3.51 8.25
CA LYS A 107 -26.74 3.90 7.73
C LYS A 107 -26.60 4.87 6.56
N GLY A 108 -27.10 4.46 5.40
CA GLY A 108 -27.04 5.26 4.19
C GLY A 108 -25.62 5.40 3.60
N CYS A 109 -24.70 4.51 3.96
CA CYS A 109 -23.34 4.52 3.43
C CYS A 109 -23.32 4.49 1.89
N LEU A 110 -22.59 5.41 1.27
CA LEU A 110 -22.49 5.48 -0.20
C LEU A 110 -21.58 4.41 -0.83
N PHE A 111 -20.80 3.72 -0.01
CA PHE A 111 -19.87 2.68 -0.46
C PHE A 111 -20.56 1.32 -0.48
N GLU A 112 -20.43 0.62 -1.59
CA GLU A 112 -20.86 -0.76 -1.71
C GLU A 112 -19.77 -1.67 -1.16
N LEU A 113 -20.19 -2.71 -0.44
CA LEU A 113 -19.31 -3.66 0.21
C LEU A 113 -19.44 -5.04 -0.44
N GLU A 114 -18.30 -5.64 -0.76
CA GLU A 114 -18.20 -6.97 -1.36
C GLU A 114 -17.20 -7.85 -0.61
N GLU A 115 -17.26 -9.17 -0.82
CA GLU A 115 -16.33 -10.12 -0.20
C GLU A 115 -14.93 -10.02 -0.83
N GLY A 116 -13.92 -9.90 0.02
CA GLY A 116 -12.51 -9.92 -0.36
C GLY A 116 -11.99 -11.33 -0.73
N LEU A 117 -10.70 -11.45 -1.06
CA LEU A 117 -10.10 -12.74 -1.40
C LEU A 117 -9.83 -13.58 -0.16
N MET A 118 -9.50 -12.96 0.97
CA MET A 118 -9.28 -13.69 2.22
C MET A 118 -10.54 -14.43 2.68
N ALA A 119 -11.72 -13.82 2.54
CA ALA A 119 -13.00 -14.47 2.84
C ALA A 119 -13.27 -15.69 1.93
N LYS A 120 -12.85 -15.62 0.65
CA LYS A 120 -13.00 -16.73 -0.29
C LYS A 120 -12.05 -17.89 -0.01
N GLU A 121 -10.81 -17.59 0.38
CA GLU A 121 -9.78 -18.59 0.71
C GLU A 121 -10.02 -19.25 2.07
N HIS A 122 -10.72 -18.57 2.98
CA HIS A 122 -10.99 -19.04 4.34
C HIS A 122 -12.48 -18.90 4.70
N PRO A 123 -13.36 -19.72 4.10
CA PRO A 123 -14.81 -19.60 4.26
C PRO A 123 -15.30 -19.83 5.70
N ASP A 124 -14.52 -20.53 6.53
CA ASP A 124 -14.84 -20.78 7.95
C ASP A 124 -14.47 -19.61 8.88
N GLN A 125 -13.97 -18.50 8.33
CA GLN A 125 -13.52 -17.36 9.10
C GLN A 125 -14.16 -16.07 8.59
N GLN A 126 -14.30 -15.09 9.48
CA GLN A 126 -14.84 -13.79 9.12
C GLN A 126 -13.72 -12.81 8.75
N PHE A 127 -13.97 -12.01 7.72
CA PHE A 127 -13.12 -10.91 7.28
C PHE A 127 -13.97 -9.67 7.03
N PRO A 128 -13.42 -8.46 7.25
CA PRO A 128 -14.06 -7.25 6.79
C PRO A 128 -14.25 -7.29 5.28
N LYS A 129 -15.41 -6.81 4.83
CA LYS A 129 -15.68 -6.60 3.41
C LYS A 129 -14.75 -5.52 2.84
N VAL A 130 -14.64 -5.51 1.52
CA VAL A 130 -13.88 -4.53 0.75
C VAL A 130 -14.83 -3.54 0.06
N VAL A 131 -14.35 -2.32 -0.20
CA VAL A 131 -15.14 -1.27 -0.85
C VAL A 131 -15.04 -1.40 -2.36
N SER A 132 -16.14 -1.71 -3.05
CA SER A 132 -16.17 -1.95 -4.51
C SER A 132 -15.71 -0.72 -5.32
N GLN A 133 -15.94 0.48 -4.80
CA GLN A 133 -15.53 1.73 -5.46
C GLN A 133 -14.03 2.00 -5.37
N SER A 134 -13.29 1.32 -4.48
CA SER A 134 -11.85 1.54 -4.32
C SER A 134 -11.04 1.16 -5.55
N VAL A 135 -9.91 1.84 -5.74
CA VAL A 135 -8.96 1.58 -6.83
C VAL A 135 -8.18 0.28 -6.56
N GLN A 136 -7.78 0.12 -5.31
CA GLN A 136 -7.05 -1.01 -4.77
C GLN A 136 -7.45 -1.21 -3.31
N VAL A 137 -7.27 -2.42 -2.80
CA VAL A 137 -7.55 -2.79 -1.41
C VAL A 137 -6.42 -3.67 -0.90
N PHE A 138 -5.97 -3.42 0.32
CA PHE A 138 -5.10 -4.35 1.04
C PHE A 138 -5.91 -5.09 2.09
N GLU A 139 -5.90 -6.41 2.06
CA GLU A 139 -6.43 -7.24 3.15
C GLU A 139 -5.28 -7.53 4.11
N CYS A 140 -5.49 -7.25 5.41
CA CYS A 140 -4.41 -7.26 6.38
C CYS A 140 -4.78 -7.94 7.70
N THR A 141 -3.74 -8.46 8.35
CA THR A 141 -3.78 -9.01 9.70
C THR A 141 -2.84 -8.23 10.60
N TRP A 142 -3.31 -7.84 11.79
CA TRP A 142 -2.49 -7.17 12.79
C TRP A 142 -1.48 -8.14 13.42
N MET A 143 -0.21 -7.75 13.40
CA MET A 143 0.91 -8.47 13.99
C MET A 143 1.00 -8.22 15.50
N ARG A 144 -0.01 -8.71 16.23
CA ARG A 144 -0.19 -8.45 17.67
C ARG A 144 0.98 -8.89 18.55
N HIS A 145 1.80 -9.86 18.13
CA HIS A 145 2.93 -10.34 18.93
C HIS A 145 4.13 -9.39 18.93
N LEU A 146 4.18 -8.44 17.99
CA LEU A 146 5.24 -7.44 17.99
C LEU A 146 5.02 -6.51 19.18
N ASP A 147 6.12 -6.17 19.85
CA ASP A 147 6.11 -5.31 21.05
C ASP A 147 5.30 -5.89 22.22
N ASN A 148 5.05 -7.20 22.24
CA ASN A 148 4.18 -7.85 23.24
C ASN A 148 2.73 -7.32 23.28
N ALA A 149 2.25 -6.73 22.18
CA ALA A 149 0.93 -6.11 22.12
C ALA A 149 -0.25 -7.10 22.09
N GLN A 150 -0.02 -8.42 22.17
CA GLN A 150 -1.07 -9.44 22.13
C GLN A 150 -2.03 -9.37 23.34
N ASP A 151 -1.56 -8.76 24.42
CA ASP A 151 -2.28 -8.67 25.68
C ASP A 151 -3.21 -7.45 25.73
N ASP A 152 -3.07 -6.50 24.80
CA ASP A 152 -3.97 -5.34 24.69
C ASP A 152 -5.41 -5.78 24.42
N LYS A 153 -6.36 -5.21 25.17
CA LYS A 153 -7.78 -5.53 25.10
C LYS A 153 -8.62 -4.32 24.69
N PRO A 154 -9.68 -4.50 23.89
CA PRO A 154 -10.65 -3.45 23.66
C PRO A 154 -11.46 -3.17 24.95
N GLY A 155 -12.20 -2.06 24.95
CA GLY A 155 -13.19 -1.69 25.97
C GLY A 155 -12.96 -0.32 26.60
N PHE A 156 -11.78 0.28 26.42
CA PHE A 156 -11.44 1.57 26.99
C PHE A 156 -11.52 2.67 25.94
N LEU A 157 -12.41 3.64 26.15
CA LEU A 157 -12.66 4.76 25.24
C LEU A 157 -12.16 6.11 25.79
N ASP A 158 -12.02 6.21 27.11
CA ASP A 158 -11.56 7.42 27.81
C ASP A 158 -10.04 7.43 28.06
N GLY A 159 -9.31 6.52 27.41
CA GLY A 159 -7.88 6.36 27.53
C GLY A 159 -7.49 5.02 28.17
N TYR A 160 -6.24 4.64 27.96
CA TYR A 160 -5.64 3.43 28.54
C TYR A 160 -4.60 3.84 29.57
N GLU A 161 -4.51 3.09 30.67
CA GLU A 161 -3.47 3.28 31.68
C GLU A 161 -2.12 2.71 31.22
N PRO A 162 -0.98 3.26 31.71
CA PRO A 162 0.34 2.70 31.44
C PRO A 162 0.52 1.29 32.04
N PRO A 163 1.51 0.50 31.58
CA PRO A 163 2.57 0.87 30.62
C PRO A 163 2.11 0.88 29.16
N TYR A 164 2.74 1.75 28.37
CA TYR A 164 2.52 1.82 26.92
C TYR A 164 3.62 1.09 26.17
N HIS A 165 3.27 0.58 24.99
CA HIS A 165 4.19 -0.01 24.03
C HIS A 165 4.96 1.07 23.26
N ASP A 166 6.14 0.72 22.73
CA ASP A 166 6.99 1.66 22.01
C ASP A 166 6.48 1.93 20.58
N PHE A 167 5.92 0.92 19.91
CA PHE A 167 5.60 1.01 18.49
C PHE A 167 4.41 0.18 17.98
N ASN A 168 3.84 -0.74 18.76
CA ASN A 168 2.68 -1.56 18.33
C ASN A 168 1.69 -1.78 19.49
N GLY A 169 0.39 -1.83 19.20
CA GLY A 169 -0.64 -1.86 20.24
C GLY A 169 -0.97 -0.47 20.79
N ILE A 170 -1.27 -0.39 22.08
CA ILE A 170 -1.50 0.86 22.81
C ILE A 170 -0.17 1.56 23.10
N THR A 171 0.09 2.69 22.44
CA THR A 171 1.38 3.40 22.49
C THR A 171 1.34 4.71 23.25
N SER A 172 0.15 5.17 23.65
CA SER A 172 -0.04 6.25 24.61
C SER A 172 -1.45 6.18 25.20
N GLU A 173 -1.75 7.06 26.17
CA GLU A 173 -3.06 7.18 26.81
C GLU A 173 -4.21 7.19 25.79
N PHE A 174 -4.04 7.91 24.67
CA PHE A 174 -5.07 8.06 23.62
C PHE A 174 -4.66 7.51 22.25
N GLY A 175 -3.49 6.89 22.15
CA GLY A 175 -2.88 6.48 20.88
C GLY A 175 -2.75 4.97 20.76
N ALA A 176 -2.97 4.47 19.55
CA ALA A 176 -2.65 3.09 19.19
C ALA A 176 -1.94 3.05 17.83
N HIS A 177 -0.98 2.14 17.72
CA HIS A 177 -0.27 1.81 16.50
C HIS A 177 -0.55 0.35 16.11
N PHE A 178 -0.87 0.09 14.86
CA PHE A 178 -1.08 -1.27 14.38
C PHE A 178 -0.14 -1.57 13.21
N ILE A 179 0.74 -2.56 13.40
CA ILE A 179 1.53 -3.14 12.30
C ILE A 179 0.67 -4.18 11.59
N LEU A 180 0.20 -3.82 10.40
CA LEU A 180 -0.75 -4.57 9.61
C LEU A 180 -0.02 -5.32 8.50
N ARG A 181 0.19 -6.64 8.67
CA ARG A 181 0.76 -7.51 7.64
C ARG A 181 -0.17 -7.52 6.42
N LEU A 182 0.40 -7.37 5.23
CA LEU A 182 -0.31 -7.55 3.97
C LEU A 182 -0.56 -9.04 3.72
N ASP A 183 -1.81 -9.47 3.70
CA ASP A 183 -2.21 -10.84 3.33
C ASP A 183 -2.55 -10.92 1.83
N LYS A 184 -3.27 -9.92 1.30
CA LYS A 184 -3.58 -9.80 -0.14
C LYS A 184 -3.55 -8.35 -0.60
N ILE A 185 -3.22 -8.17 -1.88
CA ILE A 185 -3.37 -6.90 -2.61
C ILE A 185 -4.37 -7.12 -3.74
N LEU A 186 -5.52 -6.46 -3.63
CA LEU A 186 -6.58 -6.47 -4.64
C LEU A 186 -6.50 -5.17 -5.42
N MET A 187 -6.71 -5.24 -6.74
CA MET A 187 -6.59 -4.08 -7.60
C MET A 187 -7.51 -4.22 -8.81
N LYS A 188 -8.17 -3.12 -9.21
CA LYS A 188 -9.00 -3.12 -10.43
C LYS A 188 -8.13 -3.36 -11.66
N GLU A 189 -8.67 -4.11 -12.63
CA GLU A 189 -7.96 -4.59 -13.82
C GLU A 189 -7.11 -3.50 -14.50
N PRO A 190 -7.62 -2.27 -14.77
CA PRO A 190 -6.82 -1.30 -15.49
C PRO A 190 -5.55 -0.92 -14.72
N TYR A 191 -5.60 -0.83 -13.39
CA TYR A 191 -4.45 -0.49 -12.57
C TYR A 191 -3.51 -1.69 -12.40
N HIS A 192 -4.06 -2.89 -12.26
CA HIS A 192 -3.28 -4.13 -12.21
C HIS A 192 -2.42 -4.27 -13.47
N SER A 193 -3.05 -4.22 -14.65
CA SER A 193 -2.36 -4.37 -15.93
C SER A 193 -1.32 -3.27 -16.15
N ASN A 194 -1.62 -2.03 -15.74
CA ASN A 194 -0.65 -0.93 -15.78
C ASN A 194 0.61 -1.17 -14.90
N ILE A 195 0.48 -1.82 -13.74
CA ILE A 195 1.64 -2.15 -12.89
C ILE A 195 2.52 -3.21 -13.55
N ILE A 196 1.92 -4.24 -14.15
CA ILE A 196 2.64 -5.38 -14.74
C ILE A 196 3.24 -5.05 -16.11
N GLU A 197 2.49 -4.33 -16.95
CA GLU A 197 2.86 -4.06 -18.34
C GLU A 197 3.65 -2.75 -18.50
N GLY A 198 3.55 -1.85 -17.53
CA GLY A 198 4.23 -0.57 -17.51
C GLY A 198 3.26 0.61 -17.48
N VAL A 199 3.65 1.66 -16.76
CA VAL A 199 2.80 2.82 -16.48
C VAL A 199 2.99 3.95 -17.47
N LYS A 200 1.89 4.64 -17.81
CA LYS A 200 1.89 5.96 -18.46
C LYS A 200 1.37 6.99 -17.47
N ALA A 201 1.58 8.28 -17.75
CA ALA A 201 1.04 9.36 -16.92
C ALA A 201 -0.48 9.28 -16.66
N LYS A 202 -1.24 8.70 -17.60
CA LYS A 202 -2.70 8.48 -17.49
C LYS A 202 -3.10 7.21 -16.71
N SER A 203 -2.14 6.32 -16.46
CA SER A 203 -2.35 5.05 -15.77
C SER A 203 -2.51 5.22 -14.25
N PHE A 204 -2.06 6.34 -13.69
CA PHE A 204 -2.09 6.58 -12.26
C PHE A 204 -3.51 6.91 -11.78
N PRO A 205 -3.98 6.27 -10.69
CA PRO A 205 -5.29 6.56 -10.13
C PRO A 205 -5.35 7.97 -9.54
N ARG A 206 -6.55 8.54 -9.54
CA ARG A 206 -6.84 9.81 -8.87
C ARG A 206 -7.24 9.52 -7.43
N LEU A 207 -6.24 9.32 -6.57
CA LEU A 207 -6.45 9.12 -5.13
C LEU A 207 -6.59 10.46 -4.41
N VAL A 208 -7.33 10.47 -3.30
CA VAL A 208 -7.42 11.65 -2.43
C VAL A 208 -6.08 11.92 -1.76
N ILE A 209 -5.69 13.19 -1.73
CA ILE A 209 -4.65 13.69 -0.83
C ILE A 209 -5.32 14.70 0.10
N ASP A 210 -5.32 14.43 1.40
CA ASP A 210 -5.86 15.35 2.41
C ASP A 210 -4.75 16.07 3.18
N TYR A 211 -5.14 17.21 3.75
CA TYR A 211 -4.33 18.05 4.61
C TYR A 211 -4.94 18.13 6.02
N GLY A 212 -5.82 17.20 6.38
CA GLY A 212 -6.46 17.12 7.68
C GLY A 212 -7.49 18.22 7.97
N TYR A 213 -7.96 18.18 9.22
CA TYR A 213 -8.90 19.13 9.81
C TYR A 213 -8.14 20.30 10.43
N ARG A 214 -8.43 21.56 10.04
CA ARG A 214 -7.54 22.70 10.37
C ARG A 214 -8.18 23.90 11.03
N ASP A 215 -9.44 24.17 10.76
CA ASP A 215 -10.12 25.41 11.11
C ASP A 215 -11.41 25.17 11.90
N SER A 216 -11.44 24.03 12.59
CA SER A 216 -12.61 23.57 13.34
C SER A 216 -13.88 23.42 12.50
N LYS A 217 -13.76 23.36 11.17
CA LYS A 217 -14.90 23.33 10.25
C LYS A 217 -14.70 22.42 9.04
N TYR A 218 -13.52 22.44 8.44
CA TYR A 218 -13.26 21.78 7.17
C TYR A 218 -12.15 20.75 7.27
N PHE A 219 -12.38 19.62 6.60
CA PHE A 219 -11.32 18.75 6.12
C PHE A 219 -10.85 19.26 4.76
N TRP A 220 -9.58 19.64 4.69
CA TRP A 220 -8.97 20.17 3.49
C TRP A 220 -8.40 19.03 2.66
N TYR A 221 -8.71 18.99 1.36
CA TYR A 221 -8.17 17.98 0.44
C TYR A 221 -7.88 18.57 -0.94
N ALA A 222 -6.96 17.95 -1.65
CA ALA A 222 -6.63 18.27 -3.03
C ALA A 222 -7.09 17.14 -3.96
N ARG A 223 -7.62 17.54 -5.12
CA ARG A 223 -7.87 16.62 -6.23
C ARG A 223 -6.57 16.30 -6.94
N ALA A 224 -6.42 15.05 -7.36
CA ALA A 224 -5.23 14.58 -8.04
C ALA A 224 -5.08 15.29 -9.39
N ARG A 225 -3.85 15.78 -9.65
CA ARG A 225 -3.45 16.24 -10.99
C ARG A 225 -2.80 15.08 -11.75
N LYS A 226 -2.72 15.21 -13.07
CA LYS A 226 -2.04 14.23 -13.93
C LYS A 226 -0.58 14.05 -13.48
N ALA A 227 -0.17 12.79 -13.30
CA ALA A 227 1.21 12.44 -12.98
C ALA A 227 2.16 12.92 -14.08
N ARG A 228 3.37 13.32 -13.69
CA ARG A 228 4.46 13.70 -14.60
C ARG A 228 5.59 12.68 -14.45
N ALA A 229 6.13 12.25 -15.57
CA ALA A 229 7.32 11.42 -15.58
C ALA A 229 8.54 12.32 -15.48
N GLU A 230 9.42 12.04 -14.52
CA GLU A 230 10.76 12.62 -14.46
C GLU A 230 11.76 11.54 -14.83
N LEU A 231 12.71 11.87 -15.71
CA LEU A 231 13.69 10.89 -16.14
C LEU A 231 14.72 10.70 -15.01
N LEU A 232 14.96 9.44 -14.62
CA LEU A 232 16.03 9.15 -13.68
C LEU A 232 17.38 9.64 -14.24
N PRO A 233 18.31 10.12 -13.39
CA PRO A 233 19.63 10.50 -13.84
C PRO A 233 20.29 9.36 -14.64
N ILE A 234 20.74 9.66 -15.86
CA ILE A 234 21.40 8.68 -16.71
C ILE A 234 22.73 8.33 -16.07
N ARG A 235 22.84 7.11 -15.57
CA ARG A 235 24.06 6.53 -15.01
C ARG A 235 24.39 5.26 -15.80
N LYS A 236 25.68 4.90 -15.88
CA LYS A 236 26.08 3.59 -16.40
C LYS A 236 25.36 2.51 -15.59
N GLY A 237 24.78 1.53 -16.28
CA GLY A 237 24.19 0.36 -15.61
C GLY A 237 25.24 -0.34 -14.77
N THR A 238 24.79 -1.08 -13.75
CA THR A 238 25.64 -1.99 -12.99
C THR A 238 25.06 -3.39 -13.11
N VAL A 239 25.89 -4.41 -12.95
CA VAL A 239 25.40 -5.80 -12.95
C VAL A 239 24.31 -5.97 -11.89
N ALA A 240 24.48 -5.36 -10.71
CA ALA A 240 23.48 -5.38 -9.65
C ALA A 240 22.13 -4.74 -10.07
N SER A 241 22.14 -3.64 -10.81
CA SER A 241 20.89 -2.98 -11.24
C SER A 241 20.17 -3.72 -12.38
N VAL A 242 20.91 -4.52 -13.16
CA VAL A 242 20.35 -5.45 -14.13
C VAL A 242 19.79 -6.68 -13.42
N ARG A 243 20.53 -7.28 -12.47
CA ARG A 243 20.07 -8.43 -11.67
C ARG A 243 18.78 -8.07 -10.92
N TYR A 244 18.76 -6.93 -10.24
CA TYR A 244 17.57 -6.43 -9.58
C TYR A 244 16.36 -6.29 -10.52
N ALA A 245 16.58 -5.93 -11.78
CA ALA A 245 15.51 -5.87 -12.77
C ALA A 245 15.07 -7.26 -13.26
N ALA A 246 16.01 -8.19 -13.40
CA ALA A 246 15.75 -9.57 -13.80
C ALA A 246 14.95 -10.34 -12.74
N ASP A 247 15.34 -10.25 -11.47
CA ASP A 247 14.70 -10.95 -10.34
C ASP A 247 13.23 -10.53 -10.12
N ARG A 248 12.86 -9.35 -10.63
CA ARG A 248 11.49 -8.82 -10.56
C ARG A 248 10.62 -9.21 -11.74
N ILE A 249 11.16 -9.90 -12.73
CA ILE A 249 10.35 -10.55 -13.75
C ILE A 249 9.74 -11.76 -13.08
N ALA A 250 8.41 -11.81 -12.98
CA ALA A 250 7.70 -12.93 -12.37
C ALA A 250 7.87 -14.21 -13.22
N THR A 251 9.02 -14.87 -13.09
CA THR A 251 9.42 -16.05 -13.86
C THR A 251 10.32 -16.95 -13.02
N ASP A 252 10.31 -18.22 -13.40
CA ASP A 252 11.20 -19.31 -12.97
C ASP A 252 12.59 -19.29 -13.63
N VAL A 253 12.85 -18.35 -14.55
CA VAL A 253 14.12 -18.26 -15.27
C VAL A 253 15.06 -17.29 -14.58
N HIS A 254 16.23 -17.76 -14.17
CA HIS A 254 17.25 -16.99 -13.48
C HIS A 254 18.35 -16.50 -14.42
N PHE A 255 19.02 -15.41 -14.05
CA PHE A 255 20.14 -14.85 -14.82
C PHE A 255 21.40 -14.83 -13.96
N THR A 256 22.49 -15.37 -14.49
CA THR A 256 23.82 -15.27 -13.87
C THR A 256 24.36 -13.83 -13.92
N ASP A 257 25.32 -13.51 -13.04
CA ASP A 257 26.07 -12.25 -13.05
C ASP A 257 26.67 -11.93 -14.42
N ALA A 258 27.26 -12.93 -15.06
CA ALA A 258 27.89 -12.79 -16.37
C ALA A 258 26.84 -12.50 -17.47
N ALA A 259 25.67 -13.13 -17.42
CA ALA A 259 24.56 -12.79 -18.32
C ALA A 259 24.05 -11.36 -18.10
N CYS A 260 23.87 -10.96 -16.84
CA CYS A 260 23.47 -9.58 -16.50
C CYS A 260 24.49 -8.55 -16.99
N ALA A 261 25.79 -8.86 -16.94
CA ALA A 261 26.85 -7.97 -17.43
C ALA A 261 26.70 -7.63 -18.92
N LYS A 262 26.20 -8.56 -19.75
CA LYS A 262 25.92 -8.31 -21.18
C LYS A 262 24.80 -7.30 -21.42
N LEU A 263 23.96 -7.03 -20.42
CA LEU A 263 22.81 -6.11 -20.53
C LEU A 263 23.08 -4.74 -19.90
N VAL A 264 24.24 -4.53 -19.27
CA VAL A 264 24.58 -3.26 -18.58
C VAL A 264 24.49 -2.03 -19.48
N ASN A 265 24.82 -2.20 -20.77
CA ASN A 265 24.79 -1.11 -21.77
C ASN A 265 23.42 -0.98 -22.47
N VAL A 266 22.45 -1.86 -22.18
CA VAL A 266 21.10 -1.73 -22.73
C VAL A 266 20.44 -0.49 -22.10
N PRO A 267 19.95 0.48 -22.90
CA PRO A 267 19.26 1.64 -22.35
C PRO A 267 18.08 1.20 -21.47
N ARG A 268 17.90 1.86 -20.32
CA ARG A 268 16.95 1.41 -19.28
C ARG A 268 15.51 1.26 -19.82
N ILE A 269 15.11 2.10 -20.77
CA ILE A 269 13.82 2.04 -21.45
C ILE A 269 13.59 0.72 -22.22
N PHE A 270 14.65 0.04 -22.66
CA PHE A 270 14.58 -1.22 -23.39
C PHE A 270 14.92 -2.44 -22.53
N LEU A 271 15.39 -2.24 -21.29
CA LEU A 271 15.89 -3.33 -20.46
C LEU A 271 14.81 -4.38 -20.15
N ASN A 272 13.58 -3.95 -19.81
CA ASN A 272 12.49 -4.88 -19.52
C ASN A 272 12.13 -5.73 -20.76
N THR A 273 12.02 -5.10 -21.92
CA THR A 273 11.78 -5.79 -23.20
C THR A 273 12.90 -6.76 -23.53
N ALA A 274 14.17 -6.36 -23.33
CA ALA A 274 15.32 -7.21 -23.57
C ALA A 274 15.29 -8.45 -22.67
N LEU A 275 15.04 -8.27 -21.37
CA LEU A 275 14.96 -9.37 -20.40
C LEU A 275 13.79 -10.31 -20.70
N LYS A 276 12.58 -9.79 -20.96
CA LYS A 276 11.42 -10.60 -21.37
C LYS A 276 11.71 -11.42 -22.64
N GLY A 277 12.42 -10.84 -23.60
CA GLY A 277 12.86 -11.56 -24.79
C GLY A 277 13.86 -12.69 -24.48
N CYS A 278 14.74 -12.51 -23.49
CA CYS A 278 15.66 -13.57 -23.06
C CYS A 278 14.90 -14.70 -22.32
N VAL A 279 13.92 -14.35 -21.49
CA VAL A 279 13.04 -15.33 -20.81
C VAL A 279 12.21 -16.13 -21.82
N ALA A 280 11.68 -15.48 -22.86
CA ALA A 280 10.96 -16.17 -23.93
C ALA A 280 11.87 -17.18 -24.65
N TRP A 281 13.09 -16.77 -25.02
CA TRP A 281 14.07 -17.67 -25.61
C TRP A 281 14.40 -18.85 -24.68
N ALA A 282 14.62 -18.59 -23.40
CA ALA A 282 14.94 -19.64 -22.43
C ALA A 282 13.82 -20.67 -22.30
N ARG A 283 12.56 -20.23 -22.30
CA ARG A 283 11.39 -21.13 -22.31
C ARG A 283 11.30 -21.96 -23.58
N GLU A 284 11.53 -21.36 -24.75
CA GLU A 284 11.56 -22.09 -26.03
C GLU A 284 12.65 -23.19 -26.05
N HIS A 285 13.75 -22.98 -25.31
CA HIS A 285 14.90 -23.89 -25.28
C HIS A 285 14.98 -24.72 -23.99
N SER A 286 13.94 -24.70 -23.14
CA SER A 286 13.88 -25.40 -21.85
C SER A 286 15.06 -25.09 -20.90
N VAL A 287 15.53 -23.85 -20.91
CA VAL A 287 16.60 -23.33 -20.07
C VAL A 287 16.00 -22.60 -18.87
N GLN A 288 16.42 -22.96 -17.66
CA GLN A 288 16.03 -22.27 -16.42
C GLN A 288 17.08 -21.27 -15.91
N GLU A 289 18.33 -21.37 -16.35
CA GLU A 289 19.40 -20.44 -16.00
C GLU A 289 20.08 -19.86 -17.24
N ILE A 290 19.96 -18.55 -17.42
CA ILE A 290 20.57 -17.81 -18.53
C ILE A 290 22.01 -17.44 -18.15
N THR A 291 22.96 -18.00 -18.90
CA THR A 291 24.39 -17.79 -18.76
C THR A 291 24.89 -16.78 -19.80
N GLU A 292 26.17 -16.41 -19.71
CA GLU A 292 26.82 -15.58 -20.72
C GLU A 292 26.75 -16.20 -22.13
N GLU A 293 26.89 -17.52 -22.24
CA GLU A 293 26.84 -18.25 -23.51
C GLU A 293 25.46 -18.11 -24.16
N HIS A 294 24.39 -18.32 -23.40
CA HIS A 294 23.02 -18.12 -23.86
C HIS A 294 22.79 -16.69 -24.36
N MET A 295 23.34 -15.69 -23.67
CA MET A 295 23.24 -14.29 -24.10
C MET A 295 23.95 -14.03 -25.43
N ASN A 296 25.09 -14.66 -25.68
CA ASN A 296 25.80 -14.55 -26.97
C ASN A 296 24.95 -15.15 -28.10
N ILE A 297 24.37 -16.33 -27.90
CA ILE A 297 23.47 -16.99 -28.87
C ILE A 297 22.27 -16.09 -29.22
N ILE A 298 21.63 -15.51 -28.20
CA ILE A 298 20.48 -14.61 -28.39
C ILE A 298 20.88 -13.36 -29.19
N ASN A 299 22.03 -12.77 -28.90
CA ASN A 299 22.52 -11.58 -29.60
C ASN A 299 22.89 -11.89 -31.06
N ASP A 300 23.54 -13.02 -31.32
CA ASP A 300 23.91 -13.45 -32.66
C ASP A 300 22.68 -13.70 -33.55
N LYS A 301 21.62 -14.32 -32.99
CA LYS A 301 20.34 -14.49 -33.69
C LYS A 301 19.74 -13.14 -34.08
N ARG A 302 19.68 -12.18 -33.15
CA ARG A 302 19.16 -10.82 -33.41
C ARG A 302 20.00 -10.04 -34.43
N ALA A 303 21.32 -10.23 -34.44
CA ALA A 303 22.20 -9.60 -35.42
C ALA A 303 21.94 -10.10 -36.84
N LYS A 304 21.72 -11.42 -37.01
CA LYS A 304 21.37 -12.04 -38.29
C LYS A 304 19.99 -11.61 -38.80
N GLU A 305 19.02 -11.44 -37.91
CA GLU A 305 17.67 -10.98 -38.27
C GLU A 305 17.63 -9.50 -38.70
N LYS A 306 18.53 -8.65 -38.18
CA LYS A 306 18.64 -7.22 -38.58
C LYS A 306 19.36 -6.98 -39.91
N GLN A 307 20.06 -7.99 -40.44
CA GLN A 307 20.75 -7.92 -41.74
C GLN A 307 19.86 -8.39 -42.90
N ARG A 308 18.62 -8.78 -42.61
CA ARG A 308 17.54 -9.02 -43.58
C ARG A 308 16.61 -7.82 -43.62
#